data_AF-A0A7Y4KQF8-F1
#
_entry.id   AF-A0A7Y4KQF8-F1
#
_cell.length_a   1.000
_cell.length_b   1.000
_cell.length_c   1.000
_cell.angle_alpha   90.00
_cell.angle_beta   90.00
_cell.angle_gamma   90.00
#
_symmetry.space_group_name_H-M   'P 1'
#
loop_
_entity.id
_entity.type
_entity.pdbx_description
1 polymer ?
#
loop_
_entity_poly.entity_id
_entity_poly.type
_entity_poly.pdbx_seq_one_letter_code
_entity_poly.pdbx_strand_id
1 'polypeptide(L)' 'MRRFEFVDGNSSKFWMPEVQGATFIVTYGRIGTAGQRKEKVFPDEDAALKEYTKKVAEKVREGYAEVGAEAGS' A
#
# COMPACT_ATOMS: atom_id res chain seq x y z
N MET A 1 8.46 0.91 5.50
CA MET A 1 7.17 1.36 4.92
C MET A 1 7.17 1.01 3.45
N ARG A 2 6.21 0.22 2.98
CA ARG A 2 6.11 -0.16 1.57
C ARG A 2 5.28 0.86 0.81
N ARG A 3 5.84 1.40 -0.26
CA ARG A 3 5.12 2.23 -1.22
C ARG A 3 5.04 1.46 -2.52
N PHE A 4 3.89 1.53 -3.16
CA PHE A 4 3.64 0.99 -4.47
C PHE A 4 3.26 2.14 -5.39
N GLU A 5 3.80 2.13 -6.59
CA GLU A 5 3.53 3.14 -7.60
C GLU A 5 3.01 2.47 -8.86
N PHE A 6 1.98 3.07 -9.44
CA PHE A 6 1.39 2.65 -10.68
C PHE A 6 1.39 3.83 -11.63
N VAL A 7 2.15 3.72 -12.71
CA VAL A 7 2.28 4.77 -13.71
C VAL A 7 1.64 4.29 -14.99
N ASP A 8 0.55 4.94 -15.37
CA ASP A 8 -0.14 4.70 -16.64
C ASP A 8 -0.15 5.98 -17.47
N GLY A 9 0.72 6.03 -18.48
CA GLY A 9 0.94 7.22 -19.31
C GLY A 9 1.26 8.46 -18.48
N ASN A 10 0.31 9.41 -18.44
CA ASN A 10 0.44 10.67 -17.68
C ASN A 10 -0.16 10.61 -16.26
N SER A 11 -0.66 9.45 -15.84
CA SER A 11 -1.30 9.25 -14.54
C SER A 11 -0.43 8.39 -13.63
N SER A 12 0.32 9.04 -12.74
CA SER A 12 1.08 8.38 -11.70
C SER A 12 0.26 8.30 -10.41
N LYS A 13 -0.02 7.09 -9.95
CA LYS A 13 -0.74 6.81 -8.71
C LYS A 13 0.21 6.17 -7.70
N PHE A 14 0.02 6.50 -6.43
CA PHE A 14 0.71 5.84 -5.33
C PHE A 14 -0.29 5.10 -4.45
N TRP A 15 0.16 4.01 -3.86
CA TRP A 15 -0.57 3.16 -2.94
C TRP A 15 0.40 2.72 -1.85
N MET A 16 0.11 3.07 -0.61
CA MET A 16 0.97 2.84 0.56
C MET A 16 0.16 2.10 1.61
N PRO A 17 0.20 0.76 1.60
CA PRO A 17 -0.37 -0.02 2.68
C PRO A 17 0.59 -0.01 3.88
N GLU A 18 0.02 0.05 5.07
CA GLU A 18 0.67 0.00 6.36
C GLU A 18 -0.21 -0.80 7.33
N VAL A 19 0.40 -1.50 8.27
CA VAL A 19 -0.31 -2.17 9.37
C VAL A 19 0.28 -1.66 10.67
N GLN A 20 -0.58 -1.20 11.56
CA GLN A 20 -0.25 -0.82 12.93
C GLN A 20 -1.09 -1.68 13.88
N GLY A 21 -0.49 -2.74 14.42
CA GLY A 21 -1.21 -3.72 15.22
C GLY A 21 -2.35 -4.36 14.43
N ALA A 22 -3.57 -4.31 14.99
CA ALA A 22 -4.78 -4.76 14.30
C ALA A 22 -5.37 -3.71 13.33
N THR A 23 -4.68 -2.62 13.02
CA THR A 23 -5.19 -1.58 12.12
C THR A 23 -4.45 -1.58 10.79
N PHE A 24 -5.16 -1.84 9.70
CA PHE A 24 -4.64 -1.70 8.34
C PHE A 24 -4.91 -0.29 7.84
N ILE A 25 -3.85 0.46 7.58
CA ILE A 25 -3.88 1.81 7.07
C ILE A 25 -3.42 1.78 5.62
N VAL A 26 -4.18 2.38 4.72
CA VAL A 26 -3.85 2.45 3.31
C VAL A 26 -3.96 3.87 2.83
N THR A 27 -2.86 4.41 2.33
CA THR A 27 -2.80 5.76 1.77
C THR A 27 -2.64 5.66 0.26
N TYR A 28 -3.59 6.17 -0.49
CA TYR A 28 -3.59 6.06 -1.95
C TYR A 28 -3.98 7.38 -2.60
N GLY A 29 -3.42 7.66 -3.77
CA GLY A 29 -3.64 8.93 -4.43
C GLY A 29 -2.93 9.04 -5.75
N ARG A 30 -3.02 10.22 -6.36
CA ARG A 30 -2.19 10.58 -7.51
C ARG A 30 -0.92 11.23 -6.98
N ILE A 31 0.23 10.87 -7.53
CA ILE A 31 1.51 11.51 -7.17
C ILE A 31 1.37 13.01 -7.50
N GLY A 32 1.64 13.87 -6.52
CA GLY A 32 1.43 15.32 -6.61
C GLY A 32 0.11 15.83 -6.05
N THR A 33 -0.76 14.98 -5.50
CA THR A 33 -1.92 15.41 -4.69
C THR A 33 -1.80 14.92 -3.25
N ALA A 34 -2.61 15.48 -2.34
CA ALA A 34 -2.65 15.06 -0.95
C ALA A 34 -3.05 13.57 -0.77
N GLY A 35 -3.68 12.97 -1.78
CA GLY A 35 -4.18 11.59 -1.72
C GLY A 35 -5.32 11.41 -0.71
N GLN A 36 -5.62 10.16 -0.42
CA GLN A 36 -6.63 9.72 0.53
C GLN A 36 -6.01 8.68 1.46
N ARG A 37 -6.23 8.85 2.76
CA ARG A 37 -5.91 7.82 3.75
C ARG A 37 -7.17 7.07 4.14
N LYS A 38 -7.06 5.76 4.30
CA LYS A 38 -8.14 4.91 4.78
C LYS A 38 -7.56 3.95 5.81
N GLU A 39 -8.10 3.97 7.01
CA GLU A 39 -7.76 3.03 8.06
C GLU A 39 -8.91 2.04 8.25
N LYS A 40 -8.57 0.78 8.49
CA LYS A 40 -9.51 -0.30 8.71
C LYS A 40 -9.02 -1.14 9.88
N VAL A 41 -9.79 -1.14 10.96
CA VAL A 41 -9.52 -1.94 12.15
C VAL A 41 -10.01 -3.36 11.92
N PHE A 42 -9.15 -4.32 12.25
CA PHE A 42 -9.39 -5.75 12.23
C PHE A 42 -9.53 -6.26 13.66
N PRO A 43 -10.09 -7.47 13.84
CA PRO A 43 -10.18 -8.09 15.17
C PRO A 43 -8.80 -8.39 15.77
N ASP A 44 -7.81 -8.72 14.93
CA ASP A 44 -6.47 -9.15 15.35
C ASP A 44 -5.39 -8.64 14.38
N GLU A 45 -4.15 -8.54 14.87
CA GLU A 45 -2.98 -8.18 14.06
C GLU A 45 -2.75 -9.18 12.90
N ASP A 46 -2.93 -10.48 13.15
CA ASP A 46 -2.81 -11.50 12.10
C ASP A 46 -3.81 -11.27 10.95
N ALA A 47 -5.05 -10.90 11.28
CA ALA A 47 -6.08 -10.61 10.29
C ALA A 47 -5.70 -9.37 9.44
N ALA A 48 -5.17 -8.32 10.08
CA ALA A 48 -4.68 -7.13 9.37
C ALA A 48 -3.48 -7.45 8.47
N LEU A 49 -2.51 -8.22 8.96
CA LEU A 49 -1.33 -8.65 8.21
C LEU A 49 -1.69 -9.56 7.03
N LYS A 50 -2.65 -10.47 7.22
CA LYS A 50 -3.10 -11.38 6.17
C LYS A 50 -3.80 -10.63 5.04
N GLU A 51 -4.68 -9.68 5.36
CA GLU A 51 -5.29 -8.80 4.36
C GLU A 51 -4.22 -7.94 3.67
N TYR A 52 -3.30 -7.34 4.44
CA TYR A 52 -2.20 -6.53 3.92
C TYR A 52 -1.40 -7.30 2.87
N THR A 53 -0.95 -8.51 3.22
CA THR A 53 -0.07 -9.33 2.36
C THR A 53 -0.81 -9.80 1.11
N LYS A 54 -2.09 -10.18 1.26
CA LYS A 54 -2.96 -10.51 0.15
C LYS A 54 -3.14 -9.33 -0.81
N LYS A 55 -3.39 -8.14 -0.26
CA LYS A 55 -3.62 -6.93 -1.07
C LYS A 55 -2.37 -6.46 -1.78
N VAL A 56 -1.22 -6.56 -1.12
CA VAL A 56 0.10 -6.32 -1.73
C VAL A 56 0.31 -7.25 -2.92
N ALA A 57 0.14 -8.56 -2.76
CA ALA A 57 0.35 -9.52 -3.83
C ALA A 57 -0.59 -9.28 -5.03
N GLU A 58 -1.85 -8.93 -4.76
CA GLU A 58 -2.83 -8.58 -5.79
C GLU A 58 -2.42 -7.31 -6.55
N LYS A 59 -1.98 -6.25 -5.84
CA LYS A 59 -1.55 -4.99 -6.46
C LYS A 59 -0.28 -5.14 -7.29
N VAL A 60 0.70 -5.90 -6.80
CA VAL A 60 1.92 -6.20 -7.56
C VAL A 60 1.58 -6.94 -8.86
N ARG A 61 0.66 -7.90 -8.81
CA ARG A 61 0.17 -8.61 -10.01
C ARG A 61 -0.63 -7.71 -10.96
N GLU A 62 -1.33 -6.70 -10.44
CA GLU A 62 -2.07 -5.70 -11.22
C GLU A 62 -1.13 -4.73 -11.97
N GLY A 63 0.18 -4.75 -11.66
CA GLY A 63 1.19 -3.90 -12.30
C GLY A 63 1.66 -2.74 -11.42
N TYR A 64 1.30 -2.71 -10.14
CA TYR A 64 1.91 -1.76 -9.20
C TYR A 64 3.34 -2.20 -8.88
N ALA A 65 4.30 -1.30 -9.09
CA ALA A 65 5.68 -1.52 -8.71
C ALA A 65 5.88 -1.19 -7.23
N GLU A 66 6.37 -2.12 -6.43
CA GLU A 66 6.84 -1.82 -5.08
C GLU A 66 8.11 -0.96 -5.19
N VAL A 67 8.05 0.27 -4.71
CA VAL A 67 9.12 1.28 -4.75
C VAL A 67 9.68 1.58 -3.35
N GLY A 68 9.63 0.60 -2.44
CA GLY A 68 10.07 0.81 -1.06
C GLY A 68 10.23 -0.46 -0.25
N ALA A 69 11.30 -1.20 -0.54
CA ALA A 69 12.34 -1.38 0.45
C ALA A 69 13.67 -1.07 -0.26
N GLU A 70 14.31 0.03 0.11
CA GLU A 70 15.76 0.05 0.07
C GLU A 70 16.19 -1.23 0.80
N ALA A 71 16.70 -2.20 0.06
CA ALA A 71 17.65 -3.14 0.62
C ALA A 71 18.77 -2.25 1.13
N GLY A 72 18.73 -1.90 2.42
CA GLY A 72 19.80 -1.19 3.05
C GLY A 72 21.07 -2.03 2.87
N SER A 73 21.95 -1.52 2.02
CA SER A 73 23.40 -1.77 1.91
C SER A 73 23.87 -3.22 1.83
#